data_AF-A0A5B8R096-F1
#
_entry.id   AF-A0A5B8R096-F1
#
_cell.length_a   1.000
_cell.length_b   1.000
_cell.length_c   1.000
_cell.angle_alpha   90.00
_cell.angle_beta   90.00
_cell.angle_gamma   90.00
#
_symmetry.space_group_name_H-M   'P 1'
#
loop_
_entity.id
_entity.type
_entity.pdbx_description
1 polymer ?
#
loop_
_entity_poly.entity_id
_entity_poly.type
_entity_poly.pdbx_seq_one_letter_code
_entity_poly.pdbx_strand_id
1 'polypeptide(L)'
;MSALRKGFTLIELMIALAIIGILAAIAIPSFNEYLKQGRRFDAQQYLVSSAQALERHYSRNGLYPASQSLTNSAYYSFSYTPTTDKLGFSLKAVPTSRQSDSCGTLSLDHKGVRTPATHCWTH
;
A
#
# COMPACT_ATOMS: atom_id res chain seq x y z
N MET A 1 -11.99 -41.60 -44.48
CA MET A 1 -12.10 -40.16 -44.82
C MET A 1 -11.25 -39.38 -43.83
N SER A 2 -10.07 -38.93 -44.24
CA SER A 2 -9.21 -38.09 -43.42
C SER A 2 -9.79 -36.67 -43.39
N ALA A 3 -10.23 -36.22 -42.22
CA ALA A 3 -10.59 -34.82 -42.03
C ALA A 3 -9.31 -33.97 -42.20
N LEU A 4 -9.29 -33.07 -43.19
CA LEU A 4 -8.26 -32.05 -43.32
C LEU A 4 -8.22 -31.23 -42.02
N ARG A 5 -7.14 -31.37 -41.25
CA ARG A 5 -6.87 -30.53 -40.08
C ARG A 5 -6.68 -29.10 -40.58
N LYS A 6 -7.67 -28.23 -40.37
CA LYS A 6 -7.52 -26.78 -40.58
C LYS A 6 -6.56 -26.24 -39.53
N GLY A 7 -5.38 -25.80 -39.95
CA GLY A 7 -4.44 -25.05 -39.11
C GLY A 7 -4.74 -23.56 -39.14
N PHE A 8 -4.29 -22.84 -38.11
CA PHE A 8 -4.31 -21.37 -38.11
C PHE A 8 -3.34 -20.81 -39.16
N THR A 9 -3.72 -19.71 -39.80
CA THR A 9 -2.83 -18.98 -40.68
C THR A 9 -1.84 -18.13 -39.87
N LEU A 10 -0.67 -17.85 -40.46
CA LEU A 10 0.31 -16.97 -39.84
C LEU A 10 -0.25 -15.55 -39.64
N ILE A 11 -1.10 -15.09 -40.57
CA ILE A 11 -1.77 -13.79 -40.47
C ILE A 11 -2.77 -13.75 -39.30
N GLU A 12 -3.54 -14.81 -39.05
CA GLU A 12 -4.45 -14.88 -37.89
C GLU A 12 -3.68 -14.81 -36.58
N LEU A 13 -2.54 -15.50 -36.48
CA LEU A 13 -1.69 -15.42 -35.30
C LEU A 13 -1.12 -14.01 -35.10
N MET A 14 -0.67 -13.34 -36.16
CA MET A 14 -0.17 -11.96 -36.07
C MET A 14 -1.24 -10.98 -35.60
N ILE A 15 -2.47 -11.10 -36.11
CA ILE A 15 -3.59 -10.25 -35.68
C ILE A 15 -3.95 -10.53 -34.22
N ALA A 16 -4.01 -11.80 -33.81
CA ALA A 16 -4.28 -12.17 -32.42
C ALA A 16 -3.22 -11.59 -31.46
N LEU A 17 -1.94 -11.69 -31.80
CA LEU A 17 -0.85 -11.12 -31.01
C LEU A 17 -0.91 -9.59 -30.97
N ALA A 18 -1.28 -8.94 -32.07
CA ALA A 18 -1.45 -7.49 -32.10
C ALA A 18 -2.57 -7.03 -31.14
N ILE A 19 -3.71 -7.72 -31.12
CA ILE A 19 -4.82 -7.41 -30.20
C ILE A 19 -4.39 -7.62 -28.74
N ILE A 20 -3.74 -8.76 -28.44
CA ILE A 20 -3.24 -9.04 -27.07
C ILE A 20 -2.23 -7.97 -26.64
N GLY A 21 -1.34 -7.55 -27.54
CA GLY A 21 -0.35 -6.50 -27.26
C GLY A 21 -1.00 -5.17 -26.89
N ILE A 22 -2.03 -4.75 -27.62
CA ILE A 22 -2.79 -3.52 -27.33
C ILE A 22 -3.48 -3.61 -25.96
N LEU A 23 -4.15 -4.74 -25.68
CA LEU A 23 -4.82 -4.94 -24.39
C LEU A 23 -3.84 -4.95 -23.22
N ALA A 24 -2.70 -5.64 -23.37
CA ALA A 24 -1.68 -5.73 -22.33
C ALA A 24 -1.07 -4.37 -22.00
N ALA A 25 -0.87 -3.51 -23.01
CA ALA A 25 -0.32 -2.16 -22.82
C ALA A 25 -1.19 -1.28 -21.89
N ILE A 26 -2.51 -1.48 -21.88
CA ILE A 26 -3.45 -0.75 -21.02
C ILE A 26 -3.64 -1.46 -19.68
N ALA A 27 -3.77 -2.79 -19.71
CA ALA A 27 -4.12 -3.57 -18.53
C ALA A 27 -3.00 -3.64 -17.48
N ILE A 28 -1.74 -3.82 -17.90
CA ILE A 28 -0.60 -3.97 -17.00
C ILE A 28 -0.39 -2.74 -16.09
N PRO A 29 -0.31 -1.49 -16.61
CA PRO A 29 -0.12 -0.33 -15.74
C PRO A 29 -1.31 -0.14 -14.78
N SER A 30 -2.54 -0.33 -15.26
CA SER A 30 -3.75 -0.23 -14.43
C SER A 30 -3.74 -1.23 -13.27
N PHE A 31 -3.38 -2.49 -13.53
CA PHE A 31 -3.28 -3.52 -12.50
C PHE A 31 -2.20 -3.21 -11.47
N ASN A 32 -1.05 -2.69 -11.90
CA ASN A 32 0.01 -2.28 -10.98
C ASN A 32 -0.43 -1.16 -10.04
N GLU A 33 -1.19 -0.16 -10.53
CA GLU A 33 -1.76 0.89 -9.68
C GLU A 33 -2.78 0.35 -8.67
N TYR A 34 -3.61 -0.61 -9.09
CA TYR A 34 -4.54 -1.28 -8.16
C TYR A 34 -3.80 -1.99 -7.02
N LEU A 35 -2.72 -2.71 -7.32
CA LEU A 35 -1.91 -3.38 -6.30
C LEU A 35 -1.24 -2.38 -5.34
N LYS A 36 -0.75 -1.25 -5.85
CA LYS A 36 -0.17 -0.19 -5.02
C LYS A 36 -1.20 0.40 -4.07
N GLN A 37 -2.42 0.66 -4.56
CA GLN A 37 -3.53 1.16 -3.75
C GLN A 37 -3.91 0.17 -2.65
N GLY A 38 -3.99 -1.12 -2.95
CA GLY A 38 -4.25 -2.16 -1.94
C GLY A 38 -3.18 -2.18 -0.84
N ARG A 39 -1.90 -2.14 -1.21
CA ARG A 39 -0.79 -2.13 -0.22
C ARG A 39 -0.78 -0.86 0.63
N ARG A 40 -1.12 0.29 0.03
CA ARG A 40 -1.28 1.57 0.75
C ARG A 40 -2.40 1.47 1.78
N PHE A 41 -3.52 0.85 1.40
CA PHE A 41 -4.63 0.59 2.31
C PHE A 41 -4.23 -0.31 3.48
N ASP A 42 -3.52 -1.41 3.21
CA ASP A 42 -3.01 -2.31 4.25
C ASP A 42 -2.08 -1.58 5.23
N ALA A 43 -1.21 -0.70 4.72
CA ALA A 43 -0.34 0.13 5.55
C ALA A 43 -1.14 1.10 6.43
N GLN A 44 -2.19 1.74 5.91
CA GLN A 44 -3.07 2.60 6.70
C GLN A 44 -3.77 1.84 7.83
N GLN A 45 -4.31 0.66 7.52
CA GLN A 45 -4.96 -0.19 8.51
C GLN A 45 -3.98 -0.62 9.62
N TYR A 46 -2.73 -0.90 9.24
CA TYR A 46 -1.69 -1.22 10.20
C TYR A 46 -1.34 -0.03 11.11
N LEU A 47 -1.25 1.19 10.56
CA LEU A 47 -1.05 2.41 11.35
C LEU A 47 -2.21 2.64 12.33
N VAL A 48 -3.46 2.48 11.87
CA VAL A 48 -4.66 2.67 12.72
C VAL A 48 -4.71 1.65 13.86
N SER A 49 -4.47 0.37 13.58
CA SER A 49 -4.43 -0.67 14.62
C SER A 49 -3.28 -0.46 15.63
N SER A 50 -2.14 0.02 15.15
CA SER A 50 -0.99 0.38 15.99
C SER A 50 -1.30 1.58 16.89
N ALA A 51 -1.97 2.60 16.36
CA ALA A 51 -2.44 3.76 17.12
C ALA A 51 -3.43 3.33 18.21
N GLN A 52 -4.40 2.47 17.91
CA GLN A 52 -5.32 1.94 18.92
C GLN A 52 -4.60 1.18 20.03
N ALA A 53 -3.51 0.47 19.73
CA ALA A 53 -2.70 -0.18 20.76
C ALA A 53 -1.97 0.82 21.66
N LEU A 54 -1.50 1.94 21.09
CA LEU A 54 -0.92 3.06 21.83
C LEU A 54 -1.95 3.74 22.73
N GLU A 55 -3.17 3.99 22.24
CA GLU A 55 -4.26 4.54 23.04
C GLU A 55 -4.58 3.65 24.25
N ARG A 56 -4.68 2.33 24.03
CA ARG A 56 -4.87 1.38 25.14
C ARG A 56 -3.75 1.44 26.16
N HIS A 57 -2.50 1.65 25.74
CA HIS A 57 -1.38 1.83 26.66
C HIS A 57 -1.51 3.14 27.43
N TYR A 58 -1.86 4.23 26.76
CA TYR A 58 -2.05 5.55 27.37
C TYR A 58 -3.17 5.50 28.42
N SER A 59 -4.31 4.87 28.14
CA SER A 59 -5.41 4.74 29.10
C SER A 59 -5.02 4.01 30.39
N ARG A 60 -4.03 3.11 30.34
CA ARG A 60 -3.56 2.37 31.53
C ARG A 60 -2.45 3.07 32.29
N ASN A 61 -1.60 3.84 31.62
CA ASN A 61 -0.36 4.36 32.18
C ASN A 61 -0.27 5.89 32.23
N GLY A 62 -1.22 6.59 31.62
CA GLY A 62 -1.23 8.06 31.48
C GLY A 62 -0.19 8.63 30.50
N LEU A 63 0.63 7.77 29.88
CA LEU A 63 1.69 8.15 28.95
C LEU A 63 1.82 7.11 27.82
N TYR A 64 2.29 7.56 26.65
CA TYR A 64 2.66 6.66 25.55
C TYR A 64 3.98 5.93 25.86
N PRO A 65 4.18 4.71 25.33
CA PRO A 65 5.39 3.94 25.60
C PRO A 65 6.63 4.60 24.97
N ALA A 66 7.82 4.30 25.50
CA ALA A 66 9.07 4.81 24.90
C ALA A 66 9.34 4.21 23.51
N SER A 67 8.83 3.01 23.26
CA SER A 67 8.98 2.30 21.99
C SER A 67 7.75 1.44 21.70
N GLN A 68 7.53 1.15 20.43
CA GLN A 68 6.53 0.20 19.95
C GLN A 68 7.20 -0.69 18.90
N SER A 69 7.01 -2.01 19.02
CA SER A 69 7.47 -2.92 17.99
C SER A 69 6.51 -2.87 16.81
N LEU A 70 7.03 -2.52 15.63
CA LEU A 70 6.30 -2.48 14.38
C LEU A 70 6.98 -3.41 13.38
N THR A 71 6.19 -4.15 12.61
CA THR A 71 6.67 -5.12 11.64
C THR A 71 6.68 -4.52 10.25
N ASN A 72 7.87 -4.39 9.67
CA ASN A 72 8.04 -3.93 8.29
C ASN A 72 7.53 -4.95 7.28
N SER A 73 7.13 -4.46 6.12
CA SER A 73 6.84 -5.29 4.95
C SER A 73 7.88 -5.04 3.85
N ALA A 74 7.78 -5.78 2.74
CA ALA A 74 8.59 -5.50 1.56
C ALA A 74 8.29 -4.12 0.92
N TYR A 75 7.14 -3.51 1.25
CA TYR A 75 6.60 -2.33 0.59
C TYR A 75 6.62 -1.07 1.47
N TYR A 76 6.54 -1.24 2.79
CA TYR A 76 6.52 -0.15 3.75
C TYR A 76 7.40 -0.47 4.96
N SER A 77 8.18 0.53 5.36
CA SER A 77 8.89 0.57 6.64
C SER A 77 8.09 1.41 7.62
N PHE A 78 7.77 0.83 8.78
CA PHE A 78 6.97 1.47 9.81
C PHE A 78 7.86 2.01 10.93
N SER A 79 7.51 3.16 11.46
CA SER A 79 8.19 3.75 12.61
C SER A 79 7.22 4.41 13.57
N TYR A 80 7.62 4.39 14.85
CA TYR A 80 6.95 5.04 15.95
C TYR A 80 7.90 6.05 16.57
N THR A 81 7.42 7.27 16.83
CA THR A 81 8.22 8.31 17.49
C THR A 81 7.35 9.02 18.53
N PRO A 82 7.59 8.81 19.84
CA PRO A 82 6.92 9.56 20.89
C PRO A 82 7.50 10.97 20.99
N THR A 83 6.71 11.89 21.53
CA THR A 83 7.21 13.18 22.02
C THR A 83 8.05 12.99 23.28
N THR A 84 8.88 13.97 23.62
CA THR A 84 9.76 13.91 24.80
C THR A 84 8.99 13.76 26.11
N ASP A 85 7.83 14.41 26.21
CA ASP A 85 6.90 14.31 27.35
C ASP A 85 6.03 13.04 27.33
N LYS A 86 6.10 12.25 26.25
CA LYS A 86 5.30 11.04 26.02
C LYS A 86 3.78 11.27 26.05
N LEU A 87 3.34 12.51 25.82
CA LEU A 87 1.93 12.88 25.70
C LEU A 87 1.43 12.85 24.25
N GLY A 88 2.33 12.65 23.29
CA GLY A 88 2.00 12.46 21.89
C GLY A 88 2.91 11.45 21.20
N PHE A 89 2.50 11.08 19.99
CA PHE A 89 3.29 10.24 19.10
C PHE A 89 3.03 10.60 17.64
N SER A 90 3.93 10.13 16.77
CA SER A 90 3.76 10.04 15.32
C SER A 90 4.13 8.64 14.85
N LEU A 91 3.20 8.00 14.15
CA LEU A 91 3.44 6.77 13.39
C LEU A 91 3.66 7.12 11.93
N LYS A 92 4.62 6.47 11.28
CA LYS A 92 4.90 6.64 9.84
C LYS A 92 4.95 5.31 9.13
N ALA A 93 4.47 5.28 7.90
CA ALA A 93 4.69 4.22 6.93
C ALA A 93 5.42 4.81 5.72
N VAL A 94 6.71 4.51 5.59
CA VAL A 94 7.58 5.01 4.51
C VAL A 94 7.61 3.98 3.40
N PRO A 95 7.19 4.29 2.17
CA PRO A 95 7.24 3.34 1.07
C PRO A 95 8.68 3.00 0.69
N THR A 96 8.92 1.74 0.33
CA THR A 96 10.21 1.29 -0.23
C THR A 96 10.26 1.56 -1.73
N SER A 97 11.41 1.29 -2.38
CA SER A 97 11.54 1.37 -3.84
C SER A 97 10.57 0.44 -4.60
N ARG A 98 10.03 -0.59 -3.94
CA ARG A 98 9.03 -1.51 -4.51
C ARG A 98 7.60 -0.95 -4.48
N GLN A 99 7.40 0.16 -3.79
CA GLN A 99 6.13 0.87 -3.64
C GLN A 99 6.30 2.30 -4.13
N SER A 100 6.41 2.46 -5.45
CA SER A 100 6.38 3.78 -6.08
C SER A 100 4.94 4.28 -6.17
N ASP A 101 4.41 4.67 -5.02
CA ASP A 101 3.05 5.21 -4.84
C ASP A 101 3.11 6.74 -4.73
N SER A 102 2.15 7.43 -5.36
CA SER A 102 2.12 8.89 -5.45
C SER A 102 1.89 9.57 -4.09
N CYS A 103 1.38 8.87 -3.09
CA CYS A 103 1.16 9.42 -1.75
C CYS A 103 2.41 9.49 -0.88
N GLY A 104 3.48 8.80 -1.27
CA GLY A 104 4.73 8.79 -0.50
C GLY A 104 4.51 8.28 0.94
N THR A 105 5.16 8.95 1.90
CA THR A 105 5.10 8.58 3.31
C THR A 105 3.74 8.91 3.91
N LEU A 106 3.11 7.91 4.52
CA LEU A 106 1.89 8.08 5.29
C LEU A 106 2.24 8.33 6.75
N SER A 107 1.48 9.18 7.44
CA SER A 107 1.60 9.32 8.90
C SER A 107 0.27 9.48 9.60
N LEU A 108 0.25 9.05 10.86
CA LEU A 108 -0.86 9.17 11.80
C LEU A 108 -0.31 9.60 13.15
N ASP A 109 -0.84 10.67 13.73
CA ASP A 109 -0.44 11.14 15.06
C ASP A 109 -1.49 10.85 16.14
N HIS A 110 -1.13 11.11 17.39
CA HIS A 110 -2.00 10.96 18.57
C HIS A 110 -3.29 11.80 18.54
N LYS A 111 -3.40 12.80 17.66
CA LYS A 111 -4.61 13.62 17.48
C LYS A 111 -5.50 13.07 16.36
N GLY A 112 -5.10 11.97 15.73
CA GLY A 112 -5.76 11.43 14.55
C GLY A 112 -5.46 12.21 13.27
N VAL A 113 -4.48 13.11 13.27
CA VAL A 113 -4.08 13.84 12.06
C VAL A 113 -3.36 12.88 11.14
N ARG A 114 -3.83 12.84 9.90
CA ARG A 114 -3.34 11.96 8.84
C ARG A 114 -2.65 12.77 7.77
N THR A 115 -1.46 12.33 7.37
CA THR A 115 -0.75 12.92 6.23
C THR A 115 -0.39 11.85 5.20
N PRO A 116 -0.47 12.16 3.89
CA PRO A 116 -0.97 13.41 3.29
C PRO A 116 -2.47 13.66 3.53
N ALA A 117 -2.88 14.92 3.66
CA ALA A 117 -4.23 15.29 4.09
C ALA A 117 -5.34 15.01 3.04
N THR A 118 -4.99 14.92 1.75
CA THR A 118 -5.95 14.77 0.65
C THR A 118 -5.63 13.55 -0.22
N HIS A 119 -6.67 12.87 -0.70
CA HIS A 119 -6.65 11.79 -1.72
C HIS A 119 -5.83 10.53 -1.41
N CYS A 120 -5.13 10.50 -0.26
CA CYS A 120 -4.25 9.40 0.09
C CYS A 120 -4.81 8.49 1.17
N TRP A 121 -5.49 9.06 2.16
CA TRP A 121 -6.16 8.31 3.22
C TRP A 121 -7.61 8.03 2.85
N THR A 122 -8.02 6.77 2.94
CA THR A 122 -9.41 6.34 2.73
C THR A 122 -10.14 6.07 4.05
N HIS A 123 -9.45 6.22 5.18
CA HIS A 123 -9.99 6.04 6.53
C HIS A 123 -9.60 7.16 7.45
#